data_AF-A0A0Q8TTK7-F1
#
_entry.id   AF-A0A0Q8TTK7-F1
#
_cell.length_a   1.000
_cell.length_b   1.000
_cell.length_c   1.000
_cell.angle_alpha   90.00
_cell.angle_beta   90.00
_cell.angle_gamma   90.00
#
_symmetry.space_group_name_H-M   'P 1'
#
loop_
_entity.id
_entity.type
_entity.pdbx_description
1 polymer ?
#
loop_
_entity_poly.entity_id
_entity_poly.type
_entity_poly.pdbx_seq_one_letter_code
_entity_poly.pdbx_strand_id
1 'polypeptide(L)'
;MSDIQPTFAGEVQLRRWSESSTQGVQVTFALADSADLDRFKGMDGKRFMAVLVQVGDDEEPVPPGESKAPREKLGDLCFRAVHWCRDAGFQAWLAMRSGCAPEQMTEDRARQFILTTCRVGSRKDLDTDPLARQLFNDRIRAPYHRHVLARGGY
;
A
#
# COMPACT_ATOMS: atom_id res chain seq x y z
N MET A 1 30.90 28.53 16.36
CA MET A 1 30.39 27.65 15.28
C MET A 1 29.53 28.53 14.41
N SER A 2 29.86 28.69 13.12
CA SER A 2 29.07 29.54 12.23
C SER A 2 27.68 28.93 12.09
N ASP A 3 26.66 29.69 12.45
CA ASP A 3 25.26 29.25 12.36
C ASP A 3 24.91 29.11 10.88
N ILE A 4 24.65 27.88 10.43
CA ILE A 4 24.34 27.61 9.02
C ILE A 4 22.89 28.03 8.82
N GLN A 5 22.67 29.16 8.14
CA GLN A 5 21.32 29.56 7.73
C GLN A 5 20.93 28.86 6.43
N PRO A 6 19.89 27.99 6.44
CA PRO A 6 19.44 27.31 5.24
C PRO A 6 18.71 28.29 4.32
N THR A 7 18.94 28.16 3.00
CA THR A 7 18.17 28.91 1.99
C THR A 7 16.68 28.57 2.03
N PHE A 8 16.35 27.33 2.39
CA PHE A 8 14.99 26.83 2.56
C PHE A 8 14.99 25.74 3.62
N ALA A 9 14.04 25.80 4.54
CA ALA A 9 13.72 24.76 5.51
C ALA A 9 12.20 24.63 5.57
N GLY A 10 11.69 23.50 5.11
CA GLY A 10 10.26 23.26 4.99
C GLY A 10 10.00 21.89 4.37
N GLU A 11 8.72 21.51 4.33
CA GLU A 11 8.31 20.22 3.76
C GLU A 11 8.33 20.26 2.23
N VAL A 12 8.76 19.14 1.64
CA VAL A 12 8.80 18.95 0.20
C VAL A 12 8.29 17.57 -0.18
N GLN A 13 7.52 17.49 -1.27
CA GLN A 13 7.02 16.24 -1.80
C GLN A 13 7.84 15.78 -3.00
N LEU A 14 8.39 14.56 -2.97
CA LEU A 14 9.04 13.98 -4.14
C LEU A 14 7.99 13.72 -5.24
N ARG A 15 8.11 14.44 -6.37
CA ARG A 15 7.18 14.33 -7.51
C ARG A 15 7.69 13.38 -8.58
N ARG A 16 9.00 13.43 -8.84
CA ARG A 16 9.62 12.69 -9.93
C ARG A 16 11.08 12.41 -9.60
N TRP A 17 11.57 11.29 -10.10
CA TRP A 17 12.99 11.02 -10.24
C TRP A 17 13.24 10.52 -11.67
N SER A 18 14.43 10.78 -12.20
CA SER A 18 14.84 10.32 -13.53
C SER A 18 16.35 10.23 -13.62
N GLU A 19 16.80 9.34 -14.49
CA GLU A 19 18.20 9.19 -14.86
C GLU A 19 18.29 9.23 -16.38
N SER A 20 19.12 10.13 -16.92
CA SER A 20 19.35 10.22 -18.36
C SER A 20 20.80 10.56 -18.68
N SER A 21 21.25 10.13 -19.86
CA SER A 21 22.62 10.40 -20.34
C SER A 21 22.87 11.88 -20.65
N THR A 22 21.83 12.66 -20.93
CA THR A 22 21.93 14.07 -21.31
C THR A 22 21.70 15.04 -20.14
N GLN A 23 20.88 14.67 -19.15
CA GLN A 23 20.52 15.55 -18.04
C GLN A 23 20.94 15.01 -16.66
N GLY A 24 21.59 13.85 -16.62
CA GLY A 24 22.09 13.22 -15.39
C GLY A 24 20.99 12.62 -14.52
N VAL A 25 21.33 12.40 -13.25
CA VAL A 25 20.42 11.92 -12.20
C VAL A 25 19.70 13.13 -11.61
N GLN A 26 18.37 13.09 -11.61
CA GLN A 26 17.52 14.18 -11.16
C GLN A 26 16.41 13.70 -10.24
N VAL A 27 16.10 14.53 -9.25
CA VAL A 27 14.92 14.43 -8.41
C VAL A 27 14.19 15.77 -8.43
N THR A 28 12.87 15.74 -8.53
CA THR A 28 12.01 16.93 -8.54
C THR A 28 11.12 16.89 -7.31
N PHE A 29 11.20 17.94 -6.52
CA PHE A 29 10.37 18.16 -5.34
C PHE A 29 9.34 19.25 -5.60
N ALA A 30 8.12 19.06 -5.12
CA ALA A 30 7.13 20.14 -4.99
C ALA A 30 7.30 20.79 -3.62
N LEU A 31 7.34 22.12 -3.60
CA LEU A 31 7.25 22.93 -2.39
C LEU A 31 5.80 22.92 -1.89
N ALA A 32 5.62 23.00 -0.56
CA ALA A 32 4.29 23.12 0.04
C ALA A 32 3.60 24.44 -0.31
N ASP A 33 4.37 25.55 -0.36
CA ASP A 33 3.90 26.88 -0.74
C ASP A 33 4.62 27.40 -1.98
N SER A 34 3.86 28.02 -2.87
CA SER A 34 4.37 28.78 -4.01
C SER A 34 5.28 29.95 -3.62
N ALA A 35 5.09 30.56 -2.45
CA ALA A 35 5.92 31.66 -1.96
C ALA A 35 7.38 31.23 -1.71
N ASP A 36 7.60 29.96 -1.37
CA ASP A 36 8.95 29.43 -1.17
C ASP A 36 9.75 29.36 -2.48
N LEU A 37 9.08 29.36 -3.63
CA LEU A 37 9.74 29.35 -4.94
C LEU A 37 10.59 30.61 -5.15
N ASP A 38 10.17 31.74 -4.59
CA ASP A 38 10.88 33.01 -4.71
C ASP A 38 12.29 32.94 -4.10
N ARG A 39 12.50 32.05 -3.12
CA ARG A 39 13.80 31.83 -2.48
C ARG A 39 14.82 31.17 -3.42
N PHE A 40 14.37 30.54 -4.51
CA PHE A 40 15.23 29.84 -5.47
C PHE A 40 15.47 30.64 -6.76
N LYS A 41 14.73 31.73 -6.99
CA LYS A 41 14.88 32.55 -8.20
C LYS A 41 16.29 33.14 -8.29
N GLY A 42 16.94 32.98 -9.44
CA GLY A 42 18.29 33.52 -9.69
C GLY A 42 19.41 32.74 -9.01
N MET A 43 19.15 31.53 -8.53
CA MET A 43 20.16 30.63 -7.96
C MET A 43 20.68 29.58 -8.94
N ASP A 44 20.36 29.72 -10.23
CA ASP A 44 20.80 28.84 -11.29
C ASP A 44 22.32 28.59 -11.25
N GLY A 45 22.71 27.31 -11.27
CA GLY A 45 24.12 26.89 -11.24
C GLY A 45 24.78 26.87 -9.86
N LYS A 46 24.11 27.31 -8.79
CA LYS A 46 24.65 27.22 -7.42
C LYS A 46 24.54 25.80 -6.86
N ARG A 47 25.48 25.42 -5.99
CA ARG A 47 25.49 24.14 -5.28
C ARG A 47 24.81 24.28 -3.93
N PHE A 48 23.96 23.32 -3.58
CA PHE A 48 23.28 23.26 -2.29
C PHE A 48 23.69 21.99 -1.55
N MET A 49 23.74 22.08 -0.23
CA MET A 49 23.70 20.92 0.65
C MET A 49 22.25 20.76 1.10
N ALA A 50 21.69 19.55 0.96
CA ALA A 50 20.32 19.26 1.34
C ALA A 50 20.31 18.10 2.34
N VAL A 51 19.51 18.24 3.39
CA VAL A 51 19.17 17.17 4.33
C VAL A 51 17.69 16.88 4.14
N LEU A 52 17.37 15.64 3.80
CA LEU A 52 16.00 15.19 3.58
C LEU A 52 15.68 14.11 4.60
N VAL A 53 14.56 14.29 5.30
CA VAL A 53 14.01 13.31 6.24
C VAL A 53 12.63 12.94 5.72
N GLN A 54 12.37 11.64 5.57
CA GLN A 54 11.05 11.19 5.15
C GLN A 54 10.06 11.41 6.30
N VAL A 55 8.91 11.99 6.01
CA VAL A 55 7.79 12.13 6.94
C VAL A 55 6.78 11.02 6.68
N GLY A 56 6.35 10.35 7.74
CA GLY A 56 5.36 9.28 7.70
C GLY A 56 3.91 9.78 7.60
N ASP A 57 2.97 8.86 7.42
CA ASP A 57 1.52 9.17 7.45
C ASP A 57 1.04 9.67 8.83
N ASP A 58 1.86 9.46 9.86
CA ASP A 58 1.69 9.91 11.25
C ASP A 58 2.33 11.27 11.54
N GLU A 59 2.79 11.98 10.50
CA GLU A 59 3.50 13.27 10.59
C GLU A 59 4.84 13.20 11.36
N GLU A 60 5.35 11.99 11.62
CA GLU A 60 6.60 11.77 12.34
C GLU A 60 7.77 11.47 11.38
N PRO A 61 9.02 11.80 11.76
CA PRO A 61 10.21 11.42 11.01
C PRO A 61 10.39 9.90 10.91
N VAL A 62 10.47 9.37 9.69
CA VAL A 62 10.78 7.95 9.47
C VAL A 62 12.27 7.70 9.75
N PRO A 63 12.63 6.76 10.65
CA PRO A 63 14.02 6.46 10.97
C PRO A 63 14.84 6.04 9.73
N PRO A 64 16.12 6.43 9.63
CA PRO A 64 17.00 6.00 8.55
C PRO A 64 17.10 4.46 8.52
N GLY A 65 16.62 3.83 7.45
CA GLY A 65 16.60 2.37 7.29
C GLY A 65 15.19 1.75 7.23
N GLU A 66 14.14 2.51 7.56
CA GLU A 66 12.74 2.09 7.40
C GLU A 66 12.11 2.60 6.09
N SER A 67 12.89 2.68 5.01
CA SER A 67 12.28 2.73 3.68
C SER A 67 11.58 1.39 3.46
N LYS A 68 10.28 1.29 3.79
CA LYS A 68 9.45 0.17 3.37
C LYS A 68 9.66 0.06 1.85
N ALA A 69 10.35 -0.99 1.41
CA ALA A 69 10.54 -1.28 0.01
C ALA A 69 9.20 -1.06 -0.73
N PRO A 70 9.22 -0.54 -1.98
CA PRO A 70 7.99 -0.28 -2.73
C PRO A 70 7.08 -1.49 -2.53
N ARG A 71 5.92 -1.30 -1.88
CA ARG A 71 5.00 -2.40 -1.62
C ARG A 71 4.71 -3.00 -2.99
N GLU A 72 5.29 -4.17 -3.28
CA GLU A 72 5.04 -4.87 -4.54
C GLU A 72 3.53 -4.91 -4.73
N LYS A 73 3.08 -4.45 -5.89
CA LYS A 73 1.66 -4.43 -6.22
C LYS A 73 1.11 -5.81 -5.92
N LEU A 74 0.14 -5.89 -5.00
CA LEU A 74 -0.56 -7.12 -4.68
C LEU A 74 -1.16 -7.65 -5.98
N GLY A 75 -0.99 -8.95 -6.25
CA GLY A 75 -1.70 -9.58 -7.37
C GLY A 75 -3.23 -9.55 -7.14
N ASP A 76 -4.01 -9.74 -8.22
CA ASP A 76 -5.47 -9.58 -8.19
C ASP A 76 -6.14 -10.44 -7.12
N LEU A 77 -5.66 -11.67 -6.89
CA LEU A 77 -6.26 -12.59 -5.92
C LEU A 77 -5.89 -12.21 -4.50
N CYS A 78 -4.64 -11.81 -4.25
CA CYS A 78 -4.23 -11.32 -2.95
C CYS A 78 -5.02 -10.05 -2.58
N PHE A 79 -5.12 -9.10 -3.51
CA PHE A 79 -5.89 -7.88 -3.33
C PHE A 79 -7.36 -8.18 -3.01
N ARG A 80 -8.00 -9.05 -3.80
CA ARG A 80 -9.39 -9.45 -3.59
C ARG A 80 -9.60 -10.15 -2.25
N ALA A 81 -8.71 -11.07 -1.88
CA ALA A 81 -8.77 -11.76 -0.59
C ALA A 81 -8.67 -10.78 0.58
N VAL A 82 -7.77 -9.80 0.52
CA VAL A 82 -7.66 -8.74 1.54
C VAL A 82 -8.95 -7.93 1.62
N HIS A 83 -9.48 -7.50 0.49
CA HIS A 83 -10.71 -6.70 0.46
C HIS A 83 -11.91 -7.47 0.99
N TRP A 84 -12.07 -8.75 0.62
CA TRP A 84 -13.15 -9.58 1.11
C TRP A 84 -13.05 -9.88 2.61
N CYS A 85 -11.85 -10.05 3.18
CA CYS A 85 -11.71 -10.21 4.63
C CYS A 85 -12.29 -9.02 5.42
N ARG A 86 -12.37 -7.83 4.83
CA ARG A 86 -12.94 -6.61 5.44
C ARG A 86 -14.41 -6.40 5.13
N ASP A 87 -14.96 -7.13 4.16
CA ASP A 87 -16.33 -6.97 3.71
C ASP A 87 -17.29 -7.69 4.68
N ALA A 88 -18.27 -6.95 5.21
CA ALA A 88 -19.24 -7.50 6.15
C ALA A 88 -20.10 -8.60 5.52
N GLY A 89 -20.41 -8.50 4.22
CA GLY A 89 -21.15 -9.53 3.48
C GLY A 89 -20.37 -10.85 3.41
N PHE A 90 -19.08 -10.77 3.11
CA PHE A 90 -18.18 -11.92 3.09
C PHE A 90 -17.97 -12.51 4.48
N GLN A 91 -17.79 -11.69 5.50
CA GLN A 91 -17.69 -12.14 6.89
C GLN A 91 -18.97 -12.86 7.33
N ALA A 92 -20.15 -12.31 7.05
CA ALA A 92 -21.43 -12.95 7.37
C ALA A 92 -21.61 -14.30 6.63
N TRP A 93 -21.21 -14.36 5.36
CA TRP A 93 -21.22 -15.61 4.59
C TRP A 93 -20.26 -16.66 5.16
N LEU A 94 -19.04 -16.25 5.55
CA LEU A 94 -18.10 -17.16 6.21
C LEU A 94 -18.61 -17.61 7.56
N ALA A 95 -19.21 -16.72 8.36
CA ALA A 95 -19.79 -17.05 9.66
C ALA A 95 -20.88 -18.13 9.52
N MET A 96 -21.80 -17.93 8.57
CA MET A 96 -22.83 -18.91 8.23
C MET A 96 -22.21 -20.26 7.83
N ARG A 97 -21.16 -20.25 7.02
CA ARG A 97 -20.50 -21.47 6.53
C ARG A 97 -19.70 -22.19 7.61
N SER A 98 -19.11 -21.44 8.54
CA SER A 98 -18.32 -21.96 9.66
C SER A 98 -19.18 -22.31 10.88
N GLY A 99 -20.47 -22.00 10.86
CA GLY A 99 -21.39 -22.23 11.98
C GLY A 99 -21.11 -21.37 13.20
N CYS A 100 -20.46 -20.21 13.02
CA CYS A 100 -20.22 -19.25 14.10
C CYS A 100 -21.08 -18.00 13.94
N ALA A 101 -21.19 -17.20 14.99
CA ALA A 101 -21.92 -15.95 14.93
C ALA A 101 -21.18 -14.93 14.04
N PRO A 102 -21.89 -14.06 13.27
CA PRO A 102 -21.26 -13.04 12.43
C PRO A 102 -20.26 -12.15 13.17
N GLU A 103 -20.54 -11.83 14.43
CA GLU A 103 -19.72 -10.98 15.30
C GLU A 103 -18.37 -11.64 15.64
N GLN A 104 -18.29 -12.97 15.53
CA GLN A 104 -17.06 -13.73 15.77
C GLN A 104 -16.19 -13.83 14.51
N MET A 105 -16.71 -13.46 13.34
CA MET A 105 -15.99 -13.52 12.06
C MET A 105 -15.28 -12.20 11.77
N THR A 106 -14.15 -11.99 12.43
CA THR A 106 -13.28 -10.82 12.22
C THR A 106 -12.47 -10.91 10.93
N GLU A 107 -11.84 -9.81 10.50
CA GLU A 107 -10.91 -9.78 9.35
C GLU A 107 -9.82 -10.85 9.49
N ASP A 108 -9.23 -11.00 10.67
CA ASP A 108 -8.18 -11.98 10.93
C ASP A 108 -8.68 -13.42 10.84
N ARG A 109 -9.91 -13.68 11.30
CA ARG A 109 -10.51 -15.01 11.21
C ARG A 109 -10.87 -15.36 9.76
N ALA A 110 -11.38 -14.39 8.99
CA ALA A 110 -11.62 -14.52 7.56
C ALA A 110 -10.31 -14.76 6.80
N ARG A 111 -9.23 -14.04 7.16
CA ARG A 111 -7.88 -14.26 6.62
C ARG A 111 -7.42 -15.69 6.90
N GLN A 112 -7.52 -16.14 8.14
CA GLN A 112 -7.07 -17.48 8.53
C GLN A 112 -7.86 -18.56 7.78
N PHE A 113 -9.17 -18.37 7.59
CA PHE A 113 -10.00 -19.26 6.79
C PHE A 113 -9.48 -19.40 5.35
N ILE A 114 -9.13 -18.28 4.70
CA ILE A 114 -8.57 -18.29 3.34
C ILE A 114 -7.23 -19.04 3.33
N LEU A 115 -6.32 -18.74 4.25
CA LEU A 115 -5.00 -19.38 4.31
C LEU A 115 -5.11 -20.90 4.51
N THR A 116 -5.95 -21.34 5.46
CA THR A 116 -6.17 -22.77 5.71
C THR A 116 -6.85 -23.48 4.55
N THR A 117 -7.84 -22.83 3.91
CA THR A 117 -8.56 -23.42 2.77
C THR A 117 -7.67 -23.55 1.53
N CYS A 118 -6.83 -22.54 1.28
CA CYS A 118 -5.93 -22.50 0.13
C CYS A 118 -4.56 -23.13 0.40
N ARG A 119 -4.30 -23.57 1.63
CA ARG A 119 -3.04 -24.22 2.07
C ARG A 119 -1.79 -23.35 1.85
N VAL A 120 -1.90 -22.07 2.14
CA VAL A 120 -0.81 -21.09 1.97
C VAL A 120 -0.47 -20.40 3.28
N GLY A 121 0.79 -20.00 3.43
CA GLY A 121 1.25 -19.23 4.58
C GLY A 121 0.91 -17.74 4.45
N SER A 122 0.80 -17.25 3.22
CA SER A 122 0.52 -15.86 2.90
C SER A 122 -0.57 -15.73 1.84
N ARG A 123 -1.38 -14.66 1.93
CA ARG A 123 -2.35 -14.31 0.87
C ARG A 123 -1.64 -13.97 -0.44
N LYS A 124 -0.36 -13.60 -0.41
CA LYS A 124 0.44 -13.34 -1.62
C LYS A 124 0.64 -14.60 -2.45
N ASP A 125 0.66 -15.76 -1.79
CA ASP A 125 0.91 -17.04 -2.44
C ASP A 125 -0.28 -17.46 -3.33
N LEU A 126 -1.46 -16.84 -3.15
CA LEU A 126 -2.63 -17.04 -4.02
C LEU A 126 -2.34 -16.65 -5.48
N ASP A 127 -1.45 -15.68 -5.69
CA ASP A 127 -1.08 -15.20 -7.02
C ASP A 127 0.12 -15.92 -7.61
N THR A 128 0.90 -16.66 -6.81
CA THR A 128 2.12 -17.35 -7.29
C THR A 128 1.96 -18.86 -7.37
N ASP A 129 1.18 -19.48 -6.48
CA ASP A 129 0.90 -20.92 -6.46
C ASP A 129 -0.37 -21.26 -7.28
N PRO A 130 -0.24 -22.00 -8.40
CA PRO A 130 -1.38 -22.43 -9.20
C PRO A 130 -2.41 -23.25 -8.42
N LEU A 131 -1.98 -24.06 -7.45
CA LEU A 131 -2.88 -24.89 -6.64
C LEU A 131 -3.68 -24.03 -5.66
N ALA A 132 -3.01 -23.10 -4.97
CA ALA A 132 -3.67 -22.15 -4.08
C ALA A 132 -4.69 -21.29 -4.82
N ARG A 133 -4.35 -20.85 -6.04
CA ARG A 133 -5.24 -20.13 -6.94
C ARG A 133 -6.49 -20.93 -7.28
N GLN A 134 -6.32 -22.20 -7.67
CA GLN A 134 -7.44 -23.09 -7.98
C GLN A 134 -8.35 -23.28 -6.75
N LEU A 135 -7.76 -23.59 -5.59
CA LEU A 135 -8.50 -23.76 -4.34
C LEU A 135 -9.27 -22.49 -3.96
N PHE A 136 -8.67 -21.31 -4.11
CA PHE A 136 -9.34 -20.04 -3.84
C PHE A 136 -10.56 -19.84 -4.76
N ASN A 137 -10.38 -20.10 -6.05
CA ASN A 137 -11.46 -19.94 -7.03
C ASN A 137 -12.62 -20.92 -6.78
N ASP A 138 -12.31 -22.20 -6.55
CA ASP A 138 -13.29 -23.27 -6.43
C ASP A 138 -13.98 -23.28 -5.06
N ARG A 139 -13.22 -23.06 -3.98
CA ARG A 139 -13.73 -23.22 -2.61
C ARG A 139 -14.24 -21.93 -2.00
N ILE A 140 -13.82 -20.78 -2.51
CA ILE A 140 -14.14 -19.48 -1.90
C ILE A 140 -14.89 -18.59 -2.89
N ARG A 141 -14.27 -18.22 -4.01
CA ARG A 141 -14.83 -17.24 -4.96
C ARG A 141 -16.14 -17.70 -5.59
N ALA A 142 -16.18 -18.88 -6.21
CA ALA A 142 -17.39 -19.36 -6.87
C ALA A 142 -18.58 -19.56 -5.90
N PRO A 143 -18.39 -20.20 -4.71
CA PRO A 143 -19.45 -20.31 -3.71
C PRO A 143 -19.93 -18.96 -3.16
N TYR A 144 -19.02 -18.02 -2.90
CA TYR A 144 -19.40 -16.69 -2.42
C TYR A 144 -20.20 -15.93 -3.48
N HIS A 145 -19.75 -15.95 -4.73
CA HIS A 145 -20.46 -15.28 -5.82
C HIS A 145 -21.87 -15.85 -6.02
N ARG A 146 -22.04 -17.18 -5.93
CA ARG A 146 -23.35 -17.83 -5.96
C ARG A 146 -24.25 -17.37 -4.80
N HIS A 147 -23.67 -17.20 -3.60
CA HIS A 147 -24.39 -16.69 -2.44
C HIS A 147 -24.88 -15.24 -2.63
N VAL A 148 -24.04 -14.37 -3.19
CA VAL A 148 -24.38 -12.98 -3.49
C VAL A 148 -25.50 -12.89 -4.53
N LEU A 149 -25.40 -13.67 -5.63
CA LEU A 149 -26.44 -13.73 -6.66
C LEU A 149 -27.79 -14.23 -6.11
N ALA A 150 -27.77 -15.23 -5.22
CA ALA A 150 -28.98 -15.75 -4.58
C ALA A 150 -29.67 -14.74 -3.64
N ARG A 151 -28.95 -13.70 -3.18
CA ARG A 151 -29.49 -12.62 -2.34
C ARG A 151 -29.90 -11.37 -3.13
N GLY A 152 -29.83 -11.41 -4.46
CA GLY A 152 -30.38 -10.36 -5.34
C GLY A 152 -29.48 -9.13 -5.57
N GLY A 153 -28.15 -9.26 -5.41
CA GLY A 153 -27.23 -8.11 -5.55
C GLY A 153 -26.78 -7.84 -6.99
N TYR A 154 -27.20 -6.69 -7.53
CA TYR A 154 -26.41 -5.78 -8.37
C TYR A 154 -26.51 -4.37 -7.80
#